data_AF-A0A7V5LIV7-F1
#
_entry.id   AF-A0A7V5LIV7-F1
#
_cell.length_a   1.000
_cell.length_b   1.000
_cell.length_c   1.000
_cell.angle_alpha   90.00
_cell.angle_beta   90.00
_cell.angle_gamma   90.00
#
_symmetry.space_group_name_H-M   'P 1'
#
loop_
_entity.id
_entity.type
_entity.pdbx_description
1 polymer ?
#
loop_
_entity_poly.entity_id
_entity_poly.type
_entity_poly.pdbx_seq_one_letter_code
_entity_poly.pdbx_strand_id
1 'polypeptide(L)'
;KVVLYDTRLTFPFLSQGAPVKRNNAVLNFLENIDWDVLTVSGEDVLYFREIPAYIDNVNTELYIDESSPGLHFSGILNEGTFKVSGRISSSRGRLEYLDQTFRVDFFQAEFTQNSPYPIISGQAWTTIRDSIGAIPKTIYLKLYAIDRETHQEKQQGSWEDFKFKLVSADPKIGESQELVLADLGFSVGNIADKVTSVGGAVTEKYLFRPLFRPLERAIERNLGIDMVRFNSNIARNLFYSSIGFGKNSFNRSTPLINPFNTQTPYLFLMQSSEITLGKYLTQNLFFTYTGQLVSFYDQSRPSFDINHSFGLEYRFLRNILLEIEYDRELMGYYKIQNQKQYLEDIKIRLRHSFTF
;
A
#
# COMPACT_ATOMS: atom_id res chain seq x y z
N LYS A 1 29.24 -16.59 -4.35
CA LYS A 1 27.77 -16.40 -4.55
C LYS A 1 27.05 -16.88 -3.30
N VAL A 2 26.16 -16.07 -2.73
CA VAL A 2 25.33 -16.36 -1.56
C VAL A 2 23.87 -16.26 -1.97
N VAL A 3 23.04 -17.22 -1.55
CA VAL A 3 21.59 -17.21 -1.80
C VAL A 3 20.89 -17.02 -0.45
N LEU A 4 19.98 -16.04 -0.38
CA LEU A 4 19.23 -15.75 0.84
C LEU A 4 17.89 -16.47 0.82
N TYR A 5 17.52 -17.12 1.91
CA TYR A 5 16.21 -17.77 2.11
C TYR A 5 15.63 -17.31 3.44
N ASP A 6 14.29 -17.22 3.54
CA ASP A 6 13.57 -16.92 4.79
C ASP A 6 14.11 -15.70 5.55
N THR A 7 14.51 -14.67 4.80
CA THR A 7 15.27 -13.54 5.33
C THR A 7 14.42 -12.28 5.36
N ARG A 8 14.49 -11.55 6.46
CA ARG A 8 13.88 -10.22 6.59
C ARG A 8 14.97 -9.16 6.61
N LEU A 9 14.85 -8.15 5.74
CA LEU A 9 15.85 -7.11 5.58
C LEU A 9 15.22 -5.72 5.53
N THR A 10 16.01 -4.72 5.90
CA THR A 10 15.63 -3.30 5.87
C THR A 10 16.77 -2.51 5.29
N PHE A 11 16.47 -1.58 4.39
CA PHE A 11 17.41 -0.56 3.92
C PHE A 11 16.73 0.82 4.06
N PRO A 12 17.38 1.80 4.71
CA PRO A 12 18.61 1.68 5.48
C PRO A 12 18.42 0.73 6.67
N PHE A 13 19.51 0.10 7.14
CA PHE A 13 19.43 -0.82 8.27
C PHE A 13 18.90 -0.12 9.52
N LEU A 14 18.02 -0.79 10.27
CA LEU A 14 17.51 -0.29 11.54
C LEU A 14 18.68 -0.20 12.54
N SER A 15 19.08 1.02 12.92
CA SER A 15 20.05 1.23 13.98
C SER A 15 19.40 0.89 15.33
N GLN A 16 19.77 -0.25 15.92
CA GLN A 16 19.52 -0.43 17.34
C GLN A 16 20.42 0.57 18.07
N GLY A 17 19.84 1.47 18.86
CA GLY A 17 20.54 2.55 19.57
C GLY A 17 21.53 2.09 20.66
N ALA A 18 22.07 0.88 20.56
CA ALA A 18 23.17 0.44 21.38
C ALA A 18 24.48 1.01 20.81
N PRO A 19 25.25 1.79 21.58
CA PRO A 19 26.59 2.20 21.16
C PRO A 19 27.42 0.93 20.94
N VAL A 20 27.83 0.68 19.71
CA VAL A 20 28.73 -0.41 19.35
C VAL A 20 30.01 -0.19 20.15
N LYS A 21 30.30 -1.06 21.13
CA LYS A 21 31.60 -1.09 21.79
C LYS A 21 32.66 -1.28 20.69
N ARG A 22 33.47 -0.24 20.50
CA ARG A 22 34.45 -0.01 19.42
C ARG A 22 35.58 -1.04 19.28
N ASN A 23 35.45 -2.25 19.83
CA ASN A 23 36.51 -3.25 19.74
C ASN A 23 35.95 -4.67 19.66
N ASN A 24 35.32 -4.99 18.53
CA ASN A 24 34.95 -6.35 18.17
C ASN A 24 35.91 -6.82 17.07
N ALA A 25 36.77 -7.79 17.39
CA ALA A 25 37.74 -8.34 16.43
C ALA A 25 37.09 -8.84 15.14
N VAL A 26 35.82 -9.28 15.22
CA VAL A 26 35.03 -9.69 14.05
C VAL A 26 34.67 -8.51 13.16
N LEU A 27 34.30 -7.35 13.74
CA LEU A 27 34.00 -6.15 12.93
C LEU A 27 35.26 -5.64 12.24
N ASN A 28 36.37 -5.54 12.98
CA ASN A 28 37.65 -5.16 12.39
C ASN A 28 38.08 -6.12 11.27
N PHE A 29 37.82 -7.42 11.41
CA PHE A 29 38.07 -8.39 10.34
C PHE A 29 37.18 -8.11 9.12
N LEU A 30 35.86 -8.02 9.31
CA LEU A 30 34.90 -7.76 8.22
C LEU A 30 35.14 -6.44 7.49
N GLU A 31 35.62 -5.41 8.21
CA GLU A 31 35.92 -4.10 7.64
C GLU A 31 37.21 -4.08 6.80
N ASN A 32 38.14 -5.02 7.04
CA ASN A 32 39.43 -5.10 6.34
C ASN A 32 39.50 -6.22 5.29
N ILE A 33 38.46 -7.05 5.16
CA ILE A 33 38.39 -8.06 4.10
C ILE A 33 38.09 -7.38 2.76
N ASP A 34 38.72 -7.88 1.70
CA ASP A 34 38.33 -7.60 0.33
C ASP A 34 37.09 -8.42 -0.02
N TRP A 35 35.95 -7.76 -0.09
CA TRP A 35 34.68 -8.39 -0.42
C TRP A 35 34.65 -8.67 -1.93
N ASP A 36 34.19 -9.86 -2.30
CA ASP A 36 33.78 -10.19 -3.67
C ASP A 36 32.64 -11.22 -3.59
N VAL A 37 31.43 -10.71 -3.33
CA VAL A 37 30.27 -11.54 -3.02
C VAL A 37 29.06 -11.10 -3.81
N LEU A 38 28.59 -11.96 -4.72
CA LEU A 38 27.27 -11.85 -5.33
C LEU A 38 26.21 -12.47 -4.42
N THR A 39 25.24 -11.68 -3.99
CA THR A 39 24.08 -12.09 -3.19
C THR A 39 22.83 -12.09 -4.05
N VAL A 40 22.10 -13.21 -4.07
CA VAL A 40 20.85 -13.35 -4.82
C VAL A 40 19.70 -13.76 -3.91
N SER A 41 18.47 -13.41 -4.31
CA SER A 41 17.26 -13.76 -3.56
C SER A 41 16.85 -15.21 -3.86
N GLY A 42 16.62 -15.99 -2.82
CA GLY A 42 15.86 -17.24 -2.85
C GLY A 42 14.42 -17.00 -2.42
N GLU A 43 13.79 -18.05 -1.88
CA GLU A 43 12.41 -18.01 -1.41
C GLU A 43 12.28 -17.17 -0.13
N ASP A 44 11.16 -16.46 -0.01
CA ASP A 44 10.75 -15.70 1.19
C ASP A 44 11.76 -14.68 1.75
N VAL A 45 12.40 -13.94 0.85
CA VAL A 45 13.17 -12.73 1.20
C VAL A 45 12.25 -11.50 1.22
N LEU A 46 12.02 -10.95 2.41
CA LEU A 46 11.13 -9.82 2.67
C LEU A 46 11.91 -8.55 2.99
N TYR A 47 11.74 -7.52 2.17
CA TYR A 47 12.07 -6.14 2.50
C TYR A 47 10.90 -5.50 3.26
N PHE A 48 11.17 -4.84 4.37
CA PHE A 48 10.16 -4.06 5.08
C PHE A 48 10.69 -2.72 5.60
N ARG A 49 9.90 -1.65 5.46
CA ARG A 49 10.30 -0.31 5.93
C ARG A 49 9.11 0.64 6.03
N GLU A 50 9.16 1.55 7.00
CA GLU A 50 8.32 2.75 6.98
C GLU A 50 9.04 3.87 6.22
N ILE A 51 8.42 4.34 5.14
CA ILE A 51 8.99 5.35 4.25
C ILE A 51 8.13 6.61 4.35
N PRO A 52 8.70 7.79 4.64
CA PRO A 52 7.95 9.03 4.70
C PRO A 52 7.26 9.35 3.36
N ALA A 53 6.00 9.74 3.41
CA ALA A 53 5.28 10.27 2.26
C ALA A 53 4.81 11.71 2.55
N TYR A 54 3.98 12.26 1.67
CA TYR A 54 3.46 13.61 1.82
C TYR A 54 2.59 13.77 3.09
N ILE A 55 1.82 12.75 3.45
CA ILE A 55 0.98 12.70 4.65
C ILE A 55 1.21 11.37 5.35
N ASP A 56 1.85 11.35 6.52
CA ASP A 56 2.18 10.12 7.27
C ASP A 56 3.25 9.23 6.56
N ASN A 57 3.51 8.06 7.13
CA ASN A 57 4.44 7.06 6.58
C ASN A 57 3.72 5.98 5.78
N VAL A 58 4.36 5.52 4.71
CA VAL A 58 3.98 4.31 3.96
C VAL A 58 4.66 3.11 4.59
N ASN A 59 3.89 2.18 5.13
CA ASN A 59 4.41 0.89 5.57
C ASN A 59 4.62 0.02 4.33
N THR A 60 5.86 -0.34 4.04
CA THR A 60 6.23 -1.11 2.85
C THR A 60 6.61 -2.53 3.26
N GLU A 61 5.99 -3.53 2.65
CA GLU A 61 6.35 -4.94 2.76
C GLU A 61 6.46 -5.53 1.34
N LEU A 62 7.68 -5.75 0.88
CA LEU A 62 8.00 -6.18 -0.49
C LEU A 62 8.75 -7.51 -0.43
N TYR A 63 8.32 -8.50 -1.18
CA TYR A 63 9.12 -9.71 -1.31
C TYR A 63 9.98 -9.63 -2.56
N ILE A 64 11.29 -9.81 -2.38
CA ILE A 64 12.23 -9.77 -3.49
C ILE A 64 12.01 -10.98 -4.40
N ASP A 65 11.97 -10.73 -5.69
CA ASP A 65 11.76 -11.78 -6.69
C ASP A 65 13.02 -12.66 -6.77
N GLU A 66 12.83 -13.98 -6.81
CA GLU A 66 13.91 -14.97 -7.02
C GLU A 66 14.62 -14.79 -8.37
N SER A 67 13.92 -14.18 -9.34
CA SER A 67 14.44 -13.82 -10.66
C SER A 67 15.31 -12.57 -10.65
N SER A 68 15.42 -11.87 -9.51
CA SER A 68 16.26 -10.66 -9.41
C SER A 68 17.73 -10.99 -9.69
N PRO A 69 18.45 -10.16 -10.47
CA PRO A 69 19.90 -10.33 -10.70
C PRO A 69 20.72 -10.40 -9.41
N GLY A 70 20.27 -9.71 -8.36
CA GLY A 70 20.93 -9.66 -7.06
C GLY A 70 21.89 -8.48 -6.93
N LEU A 71 22.64 -8.47 -5.83
CA LEU A 71 23.59 -7.41 -5.47
C LEU A 71 24.99 -7.98 -5.34
N HIS A 72 25.94 -7.35 -6.02
CA HIS A 72 27.37 -7.63 -5.93
C HIS A 72 28.03 -6.62 -5.00
N PHE A 73 28.65 -7.16 -3.94
CA PHE A 73 29.42 -6.41 -2.96
C PHE A 73 30.90 -6.64 -3.25
N SER A 74 31.64 -5.56 -3.50
CA SER A 74 33.05 -5.63 -3.87
C SER A 74 33.91 -4.60 -3.12
N GLY A 75 35.18 -4.92 -2.88
CA GLY A 75 36.16 -3.99 -2.28
C GLY A 75 36.23 -4.03 -0.76
N ILE A 76 37.00 -3.11 -0.18
CA ILE A 76 37.33 -3.07 1.24
C ILE A 76 36.65 -1.87 1.90
N LEU A 77 35.95 -2.10 3.02
CA LEU A 77 35.20 -1.08 3.76
C LEU A 77 36.13 0.00 4.35
N ASN A 78 37.21 -0.40 5.03
CA ASN A 78 38.14 0.54 5.67
C ASN A 78 39.00 1.36 4.70
N GLU A 79 39.20 0.87 3.47
CA GLU A 79 39.93 1.59 2.44
C GLU A 79 39.03 2.50 1.60
N GLY A 80 37.72 2.52 1.87
CA GLY A 80 36.75 3.31 1.11
C GLY A 80 36.55 2.83 -0.33
N THR A 81 37.01 1.62 -0.66
CA THR A 81 36.87 1.01 -1.99
C THR A 81 35.61 0.15 -2.11
N PHE A 82 34.88 -0.04 -1.00
CA PHE A 82 33.65 -0.83 -0.95
C PHE A 82 32.55 -0.25 -1.84
N LYS A 83 32.02 -1.09 -2.73
CA LYS A 83 31.00 -0.76 -3.71
C LYS A 83 29.91 -1.81 -3.74
N VAL A 84 28.68 -1.34 -3.95
CA VAL A 84 27.50 -2.17 -4.19
C VAL A 84 27.04 -1.92 -5.61
N SER A 85 26.79 -2.98 -6.37
CA SER A 85 26.21 -2.88 -7.71
C SER A 85 25.22 -3.99 -7.99
N GLY A 86 24.31 -3.76 -8.91
CA GLY A 86 23.31 -4.74 -9.31
C GLY A 86 21.89 -4.25 -9.09
N ARG A 87 20.94 -5.16 -9.15
CA ARG A 87 19.51 -4.83 -9.21
C ARG A 87 18.68 -5.87 -8.48
N ILE A 88 17.73 -5.39 -7.71
CA ILE A 88 16.68 -6.19 -7.09
C ILE A 88 15.32 -5.67 -7.53
N SER A 89 14.39 -6.60 -7.77
CA SER A 89 13.01 -6.29 -8.09
C SER A 89 12.05 -7.00 -7.15
N SER A 90 10.85 -6.45 -7.05
CA SER A 90 9.76 -7.01 -6.30
C SER A 90 8.49 -6.84 -7.12
N SER A 91 7.93 -7.96 -7.54
CA SER A 91 6.61 -8.03 -8.20
C SER A 91 5.47 -8.23 -7.19
N ARG A 92 5.78 -8.52 -5.92
CA ARG A 92 4.78 -8.91 -4.91
C ARG A 92 5.01 -8.23 -3.57
N GLY A 93 3.93 -8.01 -2.84
CA GLY A 93 3.96 -7.34 -1.55
C GLY A 93 2.78 -6.40 -1.38
N ARG A 94 2.80 -5.68 -0.27
CA ARG A 94 1.76 -4.72 0.10
C ARG A 94 2.38 -3.45 0.64
N LEU A 95 1.75 -2.33 0.32
CA LEU A 95 2.02 -1.04 0.93
C LEU A 95 0.78 -0.62 1.71
N GLU A 96 0.95 -0.12 2.92
CA GLU A 96 -0.15 0.48 3.69
C GLU A 96 0.07 1.98 3.77
N TYR A 97 -0.93 2.75 3.34
CA TYR A 97 -0.88 4.20 3.36
C TYR A 97 -2.30 4.76 3.54
N LEU A 98 -2.46 5.71 4.48
CA LEU A 98 -3.76 6.37 4.73
C LEU A 98 -4.92 5.38 4.96
N ASP A 99 -4.68 4.37 5.80
CA ASP A 99 -5.61 3.27 6.10
C ASP A 99 -6.00 2.39 4.89
N GLN A 100 -5.41 2.62 3.72
CA GLN A 100 -5.59 1.82 2.52
C GLN A 100 -4.45 0.80 2.34
N THR A 101 -4.79 -0.34 1.75
CA THR A 101 -3.81 -1.36 1.35
C THR A 101 -3.63 -1.30 -0.16
N PHE A 102 -2.39 -1.10 -0.60
CA PHE A 102 -1.99 -1.11 -2.00
C PHE A 102 -1.25 -2.40 -2.31
N ARG A 103 -1.64 -3.07 -3.40
CA ARG A 103 -0.94 -4.23 -3.93
C ARG A 103 0.19 -3.78 -4.82
N VAL A 104 1.37 -4.38 -4.65
CA VAL A 104 2.54 -4.08 -5.46
C VAL A 104 2.26 -4.43 -6.92
N ASP A 105 2.53 -3.50 -7.82
CA ASP A 105 2.61 -3.79 -9.25
C ASP A 105 4.06 -4.16 -9.63
N PHE A 106 4.99 -3.25 -9.38
CA PHE A 106 6.43 -3.52 -9.44
C PHE A 106 7.19 -2.53 -8.55
N PHE A 107 8.30 -2.98 -7.98
CA PHE A 107 9.32 -2.13 -7.38
C PHE A 107 10.70 -2.61 -7.83
N GLN A 108 11.61 -1.68 -8.01
CA GLN A 108 12.99 -1.95 -8.39
C GLN A 108 13.93 -1.06 -7.59
N ALA A 109 15.05 -1.63 -7.16
CA ALA A 109 16.19 -0.89 -6.63
C ALA A 109 17.44 -1.25 -7.44
N GLU A 110 18.09 -0.23 -8.01
CA GLU A 110 19.30 -0.37 -8.80
C GLU A 110 20.47 0.33 -8.13
N PHE A 111 21.50 -0.45 -7.80
CA PHE A 111 22.73 0.01 -7.20
C PHE A 111 23.77 0.20 -8.30
N THR A 112 24.35 1.39 -8.37
CA THR A 112 25.42 1.73 -9.29
C THR A 112 26.72 1.93 -8.53
N GLN A 113 27.85 1.60 -9.14
CA GLN A 113 29.17 1.69 -8.49
C GLN A 113 29.57 3.12 -8.07
N ASN A 114 28.86 4.14 -8.58
CA ASN A 114 29.19 5.54 -8.40
C ASN A 114 28.29 6.25 -7.37
N SER A 115 27.29 5.54 -6.80
CA SER A 115 26.36 6.12 -5.84
C SER A 115 26.23 5.22 -4.61
N PRO A 116 26.33 5.78 -3.38
CA PRO A 116 26.08 5.01 -2.16
C PRO A 116 24.61 4.61 -2.02
N TYR A 117 23.70 5.31 -2.72
CA TYR A 117 22.27 5.07 -2.66
C TYR A 117 21.74 4.48 -3.96
N PRO A 118 20.81 3.52 -3.88
CA PRO A 118 20.17 2.97 -5.05
C PRO A 118 19.21 3.97 -5.70
N ILE A 119 19.03 3.81 -7.00
CA ILE A 119 17.92 4.42 -7.74
C ILE A 119 16.72 3.50 -7.59
N ILE A 120 15.62 4.04 -7.07
CA ILE A 120 14.38 3.31 -6.85
C ILE A 120 13.34 3.76 -7.86
N SER A 121 12.56 2.81 -8.35
CA SER A 121 11.33 3.04 -9.10
C SER A 121 10.28 2.03 -8.68
N GLY A 122 9.00 2.38 -8.84
CA GLY A 122 7.94 1.44 -8.54
C GLY A 122 6.56 2.08 -8.39
N GLN A 123 5.57 1.22 -8.42
CA GLN A 123 4.19 1.59 -8.15
C GLN A 123 3.43 0.44 -7.48
N ALA A 124 2.45 0.82 -6.68
CA ALA A 124 1.43 -0.06 -6.13
C ALA A 124 0.05 0.50 -6.50
N TRP A 125 -0.99 -0.31 -6.38
CA TRP A 125 -2.35 0.10 -6.74
C TRP A 125 -3.36 -0.42 -5.72
N THR A 126 -4.48 0.28 -5.62
CA THR A 126 -5.63 -0.16 -4.85
C THR A 126 -6.90 0.23 -5.60
N THR A 127 -8.01 -0.44 -5.30
CA THR A 127 -9.33 -0.05 -5.79
C THR A 127 -10.06 0.62 -4.65
N ILE A 128 -10.41 1.90 -4.80
CA ILE A 128 -11.33 2.59 -3.89
C ILE A 128 -12.70 2.73 -4.53
N ARG A 129 -13.72 2.73 -3.68
CA ARG A 129 -15.11 2.86 -4.08
C ARG A 129 -15.61 4.20 -3.57
N ASP A 130 -16.01 5.07 -4.48
CA ASP A 130 -16.70 6.30 -4.13
C ASP A 130 -18.13 5.94 -3.71
N SER A 131 -18.55 6.54 -2.61
CA SER A 131 -19.80 6.17 -1.97
C SER A 131 -21.01 6.65 -2.79
N ILE A 132 -20.87 7.66 -3.68
CA ILE A 132 -21.88 7.94 -4.72
C ILE A 132 -21.56 7.23 -6.03
N GLY A 133 -22.45 6.32 -6.40
CA GLY A 133 -22.51 5.84 -7.78
C GLY A 133 -21.36 4.94 -8.20
N ALA A 134 -20.73 4.27 -7.23
CA ALA A 134 -20.08 2.96 -7.33
C ALA A 134 -19.37 2.67 -8.67
N ILE A 135 -18.50 3.58 -9.10
CA ILE A 135 -17.48 3.24 -10.08
C ILE A 135 -16.24 2.92 -9.26
N PRO A 136 -15.76 1.66 -9.24
CA PRO A 136 -14.50 1.34 -8.62
C PRO A 136 -13.39 2.15 -9.31
N LYS A 137 -12.67 2.96 -8.56
CA LYS A 137 -11.57 3.79 -9.07
C LYS A 137 -10.26 3.14 -8.67
N THR A 138 -9.41 2.90 -9.65
CA THR A 138 -8.05 2.43 -9.38
C THR A 138 -7.18 3.63 -9.01
N ILE A 139 -6.61 3.59 -7.81
CA ILE A 139 -5.63 4.58 -7.35
C ILE A 139 -4.27 3.92 -7.29
N TYR A 140 -3.29 4.58 -7.88
CA TYR A 140 -1.89 4.20 -7.84
C TYR A 140 -1.15 4.98 -6.77
N LEU A 141 -0.31 4.29 -6.02
CA LEU A 141 0.72 4.86 -5.18
C LEU A 141 2.04 4.74 -5.95
N LYS A 142 2.47 5.82 -6.58
CA LYS A 142 3.66 5.86 -7.44
C LYS A 142 4.83 6.50 -6.72
N LEU A 143 6.01 5.95 -6.93
CA LEU A 143 7.25 6.61 -6.56
C LEU A 143 7.54 7.73 -7.56
N TYR A 144 7.86 8.91 -7.05
CA TYR A 144 8.34 10.02 -7.85
C TYR A 144 9.49 10.74 -7.15
N ALA A 145 10.35 11.37 -7.94
CA ALA A 145 11.36 12.30 -7.47
C ALA A 145 11.35 13.55 -8.35
N ILE A 146 11.75 14.68 -7.78
CA ILE A 146 11.88 15.94 -8.51
C ILE A 146 13.34 16.10 -8.89
N ASP A 147 13.60 16.27 -10.19
CA ASP A 147 14.92 16.60 -10.68
C ASP A 147 15.35 17.99 -10.17
N ARG A 148 16.54 18.08 -9.56
CA ARG A 148 17.04 19.34 -8.97
C ARG A 148 17.39 20.40 -10.00
N GLU A 149 17.73 20.01 -11.23
CA GLU A 149 18.14 20.93 -12.31
C GLU A 149 16.95 21.36 -13.17
N THR A 150 16.07 20.42 -13.51
CA THR A 150 14.96 20.67 -14.43
C THR A 150 13.62 20.95 -13.72
N HIS A 151 13.55 20.69 -12.41
CA HIS A 151 12.31 20.73 -11.61
C HIS A 151 11.17 19.85 -12.16
N GLN A 152 11.50 18.87 -12.99
CA GLN A 152 10.52 17.94 -13.57
C GLN A 152 10.36 16.69 -12.69
N GLU A 153 9.14 16.17 -12.64
CA GLU A 153 8.84 14.89 -11.98
C GLU A 153 9.42 13.72 -12.80
N LYS A 154 10.18 12.85 -12.13
CA LYS A 154 10.66 11.58 -12.68
C LYS A 154 10.04 10.42 -11.91
N GLN A 155 9.73 9.33 -12.62
CA GLN A 155 9.18 8.08 -12.03
C GLN A 155 10.25 7.20 -11.36
N GLN A 156 11.45 7.75 -11.18
CA GLN A 156 12.57 7.10 -10.49
C GLN A 156 13.36 8.18 -9.74
N GLY A 157 13.97 7.79 -8.62
CA GLY A 157 14.75 8.70 -7.79
C GLY A 157 15.78 8.00 -6.94
N SER A 158 16.76 8.75 -6.44
CA SER A 158 17.67 8.26 -5.38
C SER A 158 16.86 7.93 -4.12
N TRP A 159 17.31 6.94 -3.35
CA TRP A 159 16.69 6.54 -2.08
C TRP A 159 16.40 7.71 -1.13
N GLU A 160 17.23 8.75 -1.12
CA GLU A 160 17.07 9.91 -0.22
C GLU A 160 16.03 10.93 -0.70
N ASP A 161 15.76 10.98 -2.00
CA ASP A 161 15.00 12.09 -2.62
C ASP A 161 13.63 11.65 -3.16
N PHE A 162 13.30 10.37 -3.12
CA PHE A 162 12.00 9.89 -3.60
C PHE A 162 10.88 10.11 -2.58
N LYS A 163 9.67 10.27 -3.11
CA LYS A 163 8.43 10.33 -2.34
C LYS A 163 7.37 9.47 -3.01
N PHE A 164 6.31 9.19 -2.27
CA PHE A 164 5.10 8.59 -2.82
C PHE A 164 4.05 9.65 -3.15
N LYS A 165 3.44 9.51 -4.33
CA LYS A 165 2.31 10.33 -4.80
C LYS A 165 1.15 9.41 -5.15
N LEU A 166 -0.05 9.86 -4.80
CA LEU A 166 -1.29 9.21 -5.18
C LEU A 166 -1.74 9.73 -6.55
N VAL A 167 -2.04 8.82 -7.46
CA VAL A 167 -2.48 9.13 -8.82
C VAL A 167 -3.71 8.30 -9.13
N SER A 168 -4.78 8.95 -9.58
CA SER A 168 -5.97 8.24 -10.03
C SER A 168 -5.82 7.75 -11.47
N ALA A 169 -6.35 6.56 -11.75
CA ALA A 169 -6.54 6.08 -13.12
C ALA A 169 -7.70 6.80 -13.84
N ASP A 170 -8.61 7.42 -13.09
CA ASP A 170 -9.77 8.12 -13.65
C ASP A 170 -9.38 9.56 -14.06
N PRO A 171 -9.46 9.91 -15.36
CA PRO A 171 -9.14 11.24 -15.84
C PRO A 171 -10.03 12.36 -15.27
N LYS A 172 -11.18 12.02 -14.65
CA LYS A 172 -12.08 13.00 -14.02
C LYS A 172 -11.59 13.52 -12.68
N ILE A 173 -10.77 12.74 -11.95
CA ILE A 173 -10.18 13.15 -10.67
C ILE A 173 -8.96 14.05 -10.91
N GLY A 174 -8.30 13.89 -12.06
CA GLY A 174 -7.07 14.60 -12.41
C GLY A 174 -5.82 13.98 -11.76
N GLU A 175 -4.66 14.57 -12.06
CA GLU A 175 -3.34 14.08 -11.62
C GLU A 175 -2.85 14.74 -10.32
N SER A 176 -3.60 15.72 -9.80
CA SER A 176 -3.25 16.46 -8.58
C SER A 176 -3.50 15.58 -7.35
N GLN A 177 -2.49 15.51 -6.51
CA GLN A 177 -2.49 14.72 -5.29
C GLN A 177 -3.60 15.17 -4.34
N GLU A 178 -3.91 16.46 -4.32
CA GLU A 178 -4.95 17.09 -3.52
C GLU A 178 -6.35 16.58 -3.91
N LEU A 179 -6.60 16.42 -5.21
CA LEU A 179 -7.87 15.90 -5.70
C LEU A 179 -8.04 14.41 -5.36
N VAL A 180 -6.96 13.63 -5.47
CA VAL A 180 -6.98 12.20 -5.08
C VAL A 180 -7.15 12.04 -3.57
N LEU A 181 -6.50 12.87 -2.77
CA LEU A 181 -6.66 12.87 -1.31
C LEU A 181 -8.07 13.28 -0.89
N ALA A 182 -8.66 14.28 -1.56
CA ALA A 182 -10.04 14.65 -1.35
C ALA A 182 -10.99 13.49 -1.68
N ASP A 183 -10.77 12.77 -2.78
CA ASP A 183 -11.55 11.59 -3.16
C ASP A 183 -11.42 10.43 -2.15
N LEU A 184 -10.24 10.27 -1.55
CA LEU A 184 -9.99 9.30 -0.48
C LEU A 184 -10.61 9.68 0.87
N GLY A 185 -11.19 10.88 0.98
CA GLY A 185 -11.78 11.37 2.22
C GLY A 185 -10.78 12.04 3.16
N PHE A 186 -9.77 12.73 2.61
CA PHE A 186 -8.87 13.59 3.36
C PHE A 186 -9.13 15.06 3.02
N SER A 187 -9.42 15.87 4.03
CA SER A 187 -9.65 17.32 3.86
C SER A 187 -8.32 18.04 3.63
N VAL A 188 -8.04 18.42 2.37
CA VAL A 188 -6.77 19.06 1.97
C VAL A 188 -6.64 20.53 2.40
N GLY A 189 -7.76 21.23 2.60
CA GLY A 189 -7.78 22.68 2.78
C GLY A 189 -7.10 23.26 4.03
N ASN A 190 -6.42 22.45 4.85
CA ASN A 190 -5.71 22.91 6.05
C ASN A 190 -4.45 22.09 6.39
N ILE A 191 -3.95 21.22 5.50
CA ILE A 191 -2.87 20.28 5.88
C ILE A 191 -1.55 21.00 6.19
N ALA A 192 -1.21 22.10 5.52
CA ALA A 192 0.05 22.81 5.78
C ALA A 192 0.07 23.54 7.15
N ASP A 193 -1.05 24.13 7.58
CA ASP A 193 -1.10 24.97 8.79
C ASP A 193 -1.61 24.26 10.05
N LYS A 194 -2.27 23.10 9.92
CA LYS A 194 -2.87 22.36 11.06
C LYS A 194 -2.09 21.12 11.52
N VAL A 195 -0.94 20.83 10.92
CA VAL A 195 -0.07 19.72 11.33
C VAL A 195 0.73 20.04 12.60
N THR A 196 0.92 21.32 12.93
CA THR A 196 1.65 21.75 14.14
C THR A 196 0.82 21.68 15.43
N SER A 197 -0.51 21.54 15.34
CA SER A 197 -1.39 21.30 16.49
C SER A 197 -1.95 19.89 16.42
N VAL A 198 -1.40 18.99 17.23
CA VAL A 198 -1.89 17.63 17.52
C VAL A 198 -3.43 17.55 17.43
N GLY A 199 -4.00 17.00 16.34
CA GLY A 199 -5.45 16.71 16.28
C GLY A 199 -6.22 16.78 14.96
N GLY A 200 -5.59 16.88 13.77
CA GLY A 200 -6.35 17.08 12.51
C GLY A 200 -6.68 15.84 11.67
N ALA A 201 -5.84 14.80 11.69
CA ALA A 201 -6.03 13.59 10.89
C ALA A 201 -5.55 12.40 11.72
N VAL A 202 -6.29 12.08 12.78
CA VAL A 202 -6.02 10.85 13.50
C VAL A 202 -6.52 9.70 12.61
N THR A 203 -5.58 9.02 11.95
CA THR A 203 -5.89 7.87 11.08
C THR A 203 -6.37 6.69 11.93
N GLU A 204 -7.21 5.84 11.34
CA GLU A 204 -7.77 4.68 12.04
C GLU A 204 -6.65 3.77 12.58
N LYS A 205 -5.54 3.72 11.85
CA LYS A 205 -4.29 3.05 12.21
C LYS A 205 -3.79 3.41 13.62
N TYR A 206 -3.90 4.67 14.07
CA TYR A 206 -3.37 5.06 15.38
C TYR A 206 -4.37 4.79 16.53
N LEU A 207 -5.68 4.88 16.26
CA LEU A 207 -6.71 4.73 17.29
C LEU A 207 -7.13 3.28 17.52
N PHE A 208 -7.43 2.56 16.44
CA PHE A 208 -8.12 1.29 16.53
C PHE A 208 -7.25 0.09 16.14
N ARG A 209 -6.15 0.28 15.40
CA ARG A 209 -5.23 -0.82 15.06
C ARG A 209 -4.72 -1.60 16.29
N PRO A 210 -4.37 -0.96 17.42
CA PRO A 210 -3.96 -1.70 18.62
C PRO A 210 -5.07 -2.59 19.18
N LEU A 211 -6.34 -2.23 18.97
CA LEU A 211 -7.51 -2.98 19.41
C LEU A 211 -7.87 -4.11 18.43
N PHE A 212 -7.72 -3.87 17.13
CA PHE A 212 -8.03 -4.87 16.10
C PHE A 212 -6.95 -5.93 15.96
N ARG A 213 -5.66 -5.60 16.12
CA ARG A 213 -4.57 -6.59 15.96
C ARG A 213 -4.72 -7.84 16.82
N PRO A 214 -5.07 -7.75 18.12
CA PRO A 214 -5.33 -8.94 18.93
C PRO A 214 -6.50 -9.77 18.41
N LEU A 215 -7.57 -9.11 17.95
CA LEU A 215 -8.74 -9.76 17.37
C LEU A 215 -8.41 -10.45 16.05
N GLU A 216 -7.71 -9.76 15.15
CA GLU A 216 -7.18 -10.30 13.88
C GLU A 216 -6.40 -11.59 14.15
N ARG A 217 -5.42 -11.53 15.07
CA ARG A 217 -4.60 -12.69 15.44
C ARG A 217 -5.40 -13.83 16.05
N ALA A 218 -6.42 -13.53 16.84
CA ALA A 218 -7.30 -14.55 17.41
C ALA A 218 -8.10 -15.26 16.31
N ILE A 219 -8.61 -14.52 15.34
CA ILE A 219 -9.36 -15.08 14.20
C ILE A 219 -8.43 -15.87 13.28
N GLU A 220 -7.25 -15.34 12.96
CA GLU A 220 -6.19 -16.05 12.20
C GLU A 220 -5.90 -17.42 12.80
N ARG A 221 -5.66 -17.46 14.12
CA ARG A 221 -5.33 -18.70 14.85
C ARG A 221 -6.51 -19.66 14.95
N ASN A 222 -7.71 -19.17 15.23
CA ASN A 222 -8.88 -20.01 15.47
C ASN A 222 -9.48 -20.58 14.18
N LEU A 223 -9.42 -19.83 13.08
CA LEU A 223 -9.95 -20.25 11.77
C LEU A 223 -8.88 -20.86 10.86
N GLY A 224 -7.59 -20.80 11.25
CA GLY A 224 -6.48 -21.23 10.40
C GLY A 224 -6.44 -20.44 9.09
N ILE A 225 -6.62 -19.12 9.19
CA ILE A 225 -6.53 -18.17 8.09
C ILE A 225 -5.20 -17.44 8.23
N ASP A 226 -4.47 -17.25 7.13
CA ASP A 226 -3.11 -16.70 7.15
C ASP A 226 -3.10 -15.18 7.32
N MET A 227 -4.18 -14.52 6.94
CA MET A 227 -4.34 -13.07 7.06
C MET A 227 -5.77 -12.70 7.43
N VAL A 228 -5.93 -11.93 8.50
CA VAL A 228 -7.19 -11.24 8.83
C VAL A 228 -6.89 -9.77 9.03
N ARG A 229 -7.68 -8.90 8.40
CA ARG A 229 -7.52 -7.46 8.51
C ARG A 229 -8.86 -6.76 8.67
N PHE A 230 -8.97 -5.94 9.71
CA PHE A 230 -10.06 -5.00 9.90
C PHE A 230 -9.57 -3.59 9.58
N ASN A 231 -10.23 -2.95 8.62
CA ASN A 231 -10.08 -1.53 8.34
C ASN A 231 -11.39 -0.87 8.74
N SER A 232 -11.41 -0.20 9.89
CA SER A 232 -12.58 0.54 10.32
C SER A 232 -12.52 1.97 9.78
N ASN A 233 -13.69 2.57 9.58
CA ASN A 233 -13.81 3.95 9.16
C ASN A 233 -14.45 4.82 10.25
N ILE A 234 -14.43 4.38 11.51
CA ILE A 234 -15.14 5.05 12.62
C ILE A 234 -14.54 6.42 12.91
N ALA A 235 -13.22 6.55 13.03
CA ALA A 235 -12.59 7.85 13.32
C ALA A 235 -12.85 8.83 12.18
N ARG A 236 -12.74 8.34 10.94
CA ARG A 236 -13.06 9.10 9.73
C ARG A 236 -14.50 9.59 9.76
N ASN A 237 -15.46 8.70 10.01
CA ASN A 237 -16.88 9.04 10.04
C ASN A 237 -17.20 9.99 11.22
N LEU A 238 -16.64 9.80 12.41
CA LEU A 238 -16.76 10.74 13.55
C LEU A 238 -16.27 12.15 13.19
N PHE A 239 -15.10 12.23 12.57
CA PHE A 239 -14.53 13.51 12.13
C PHE A 239 -15.50 14.23 11.18
N TYR A 240 -16.03 13.52 10.18
CA TYR A 240 -17.02 14.06 9.25
C TYR A 240 -18.33 14.50 9.91
N SER A 241 -18.79 13.78 10.94
CA SER A 241 -19.94 14.23 11.75
C SER A 241 -19.63 15.51 12.51
N SER A 242 -18.42 15.66 13.04
CA SER A 242 -18.05 16.77 13.93
C SER A 242 -17.88 18.12 13.21
N ILE A 243 -17.42 18.09 11.96
CA ILE A 243 -17.19 19.30 11.15
C ILE A 243 -18.43 19.75 10.36
N GLY A 244 -19.61 19.18 10.64
CA GLY A 244 -20.89 19.68 10.13
C GLY A 244 -21.23 19.29 8.68
N PHE A 245 -20.49 18.36 8.05
CA PHE A 245 -20.91 17.80 6.75
C PHE A 245 -22.19 16.95 6.86
N GLY A 246 -22.64 16.65 8.08
CA GLY A 246 -23.96 16.09 8.35
C GLY A 246 -25.01 17.19 8.50
N LYS A 247 -25.66 17.58 7.38
CA LYS A 247 -27.11 17.83 7.22
C LYS A 247 -27.52 18.99 6.30
N ASN A 248 -26.77 20.09 6.15
CA ASN A 248 -27.31 21.29 5.47
C ASN A 248 -26.37 22.08 4.53
N SER A 249 -25.12 21.69 4.31
CA SER A 249 -24.20 22.40 3.40
C SER A 249 -23.82 21.55 2.19
N PHE A 250 -24.84 21.16 1.41
CA PHE A 250 -24.68 20.41 0.17
C PHE A 250 -24.42 21.35 -1.00
N ASN A 251 -23.15 21.58 -1.33
CA ASN A 251 -22.79 22.19 -2.61
C ASN A 251 -22.28 21.08 -3.55
N ARG A 252 -22.84 21.01 -4.78
CA ARG A 252 -22.66 19.93 -5.77
C ARG A 252 -21.22 19.69 -6.26
N SER A 253 -20.24 20.44 -5.76
CA SER A 253 -18.83 20.42 -6.17
C SER A 253 -17.90 19.70 -5.19
N THR A 254 -18.41 19.13 -4.10
CA THR A 254 -17.60 18.33 -3.15
C THR A 254 -17.79 16.83 -3.44
N PRO A 255 -16.71 16.06 -3.68
CA PRO A 255 -16.81 14.62 -3.90
C PRO A 255 -17.43 13.98 -2.66
N LEU A 256 -18.51 13.24 -2.88
CA LEU A 256 -19.37 12.72 -1.83
C LEU A 256 -18.79 11.40 -1.31
N ILE A 257 -17.80 11.49 -0.43
CA ILE A 257 -17.18 10.33 0.22
C ILE A 257 -18.20 9.55 1.06
N ASN A 258 -19.38 10.12 1.38
CA ASN A 258 -20.50 9.40 1.98
C ASN A 258 -21.87 10.03 1.65
N PRO A 259 -22.60 9.58 0.61
CA PRO A 259 -23.94 10.06 0.29
C PRO A 259 -25.07 9.38 1.03
N PHE A 260 -24.75 8.39 1.84
CA PHE A 260 -25.77 7.55 2.40
C PHE A 260 -26.30 8.24 3.65
N ASN A 261 -27.45 8.88 3.50
CA ASN A 261 -28.13 9.58 4.56
C ASN A 261 -28.75 8.57 5.54
N THR A 262 -27.94 8.00 6.43
CA THR A 262 -28.44 7.15 7.51
C THR A 262 -28.79 8.00 8.72
N GLN A 263 -30.01 7.85 9.21
CA GLN A 263 -30.46 8.52 10.44
C GLN A 263 -29.94 7.83 11.71
N THR A 264 -29.32 6.66 11.56
CA THR A 264 -28.82 5.86 12.69
C THR A 264 -27.34 6.14 12.93
N PRO A 265 -26.96 6.69 14.11
CA PRO A 265 -25.58 7.07 14.39
C PRO A 265 -24.59 5.92 14.27
N TYR A 266 -24.95 4.71 14.69
CA TYR A 266 -24.03 3.56 14.63
C TYR A 266 -23.75 3.09 13.20
N LEU A 267 -24.73 3.14 12.29
CA LEU A 267 -24.50 2.80 10.88
C LEU A 267 -23.63 3.85 10.21
N PHE A 268 -23.85 5.14 10.53
CA PHE A 268 -23.00 6.21 10.02
C PHE A 268 -21.53 6.01 10.42
N LEU A 269 -21.28 5.56 11.66
CA LEU A 269 -19.94 5.31 12.16
C LEU A 269 -19.26 4.10 11.52
N MET A 270 -19.99 3.01 11.34
CA MET A 270 -19.43 1.76 10.80
C MET A 270 -19.34 1.73 9.28
N GLN A 271 -19.92 2.72 8.60
CA GLN A 271 -20.02 2.74 7.16
C GLN A 271 -18.67 2.69 6.45
N SER A 272 -18.63 1.89 5.37
CA SER A 272 -17.46 1.61 4.55
C SER A 272 -16.34 0.90 5.33
N SER A 273 -16.59 0.40 6.55
CA SER A 273 -15.63 -0.47 7.23
C SER A 273 -15.48 -1.78 6.46
N GLU A 274 -14.26 -2.31 6.43
CA GLU A 274 -13.88 -3.46 5.61
C GLU A 274 -13.24 -4.55 6.47
N ILE A 275 -13.51 -5.79 6.06
CA ILE A 275 -12.87 -6.98 6.58
C ILE A 275 -12.25 -7.73 5.41
N THR A 276 -10.93 -7.94 5.46
CA THR A 276 -10.21 -8.76 4.50
C THR A 276 -9.73 -10.04 5.16
N LEU A 277 -10.00 -11.16 4.51
CA LEU A 277 -9.54 -12.50 4.88
C LEU A 277 -8.64 -13.03 3.76
N GLY A 278 -7.52 -13.66 4.10
CA GLY A 278 -6.58 -14.22 3.13
C GLY A 278 -6.03 -15.56 3.57
N LYS A 279 -5.94 -16.52 2.64
CA LYS A 279 -5.43 -17.87 2.91
C LYS A 279 -4.63 -18.39 1.73
N TYR A 280 -3.46 -18.94 2.03
CA TYR A 280 -2.68 -19.77 1.11
C TYR A 280 -3.32 -21.14 1.03
N LEU A 281 -3.88 -21.45 -0.13
CA LEU A 281 -4.39 -22.79 -0.45
C LEU A 281 -3.23 -23.72 -0.82
N THR A 282 -2.19 -23.15 -1.44
CA THR A 282 -0.89 -23.80 -1.68
C THR A 282 0.23 -22.74 -1.59
N GLN A 283 1.49 -23.14 -1.67
CA GLN A 283 2.64 -22.22 -1.73
C GLN A 283 2.55 -21.19 -2.87
N ASN A 284 1.82 -21.54 -3.94
CA ASN A 284 1.71 -20.72 -5.15
C ASN A 284 0.29 -20.17 -5.37
N LEU A 285 -0.66 -20.46 -4.48
CA LEU A 285 -2.07 -20.08 -4.64
C LEU A 285 -2.55 -19.37 -3.38
N PHE A 286 -2.79 -18.07 -3.50
CA PHE A 286 -3.34 -17.24 -2.43
C PHE A 286 -4.75 -16.78 -2.79
N PHE A 287 -5.67 -16.99 -1.86
CA PHE A 287 -7.04 -16.55 -1.99
C PHE A 287 -7.32 -15.43 -1.00
N THR A 288 -8.03 -14.40 -1.45
CA THR A 288 -8.47 -13.28 -0.64
C THR A 288 -9.95 -13.03 -0.80
N TYR A 289 -10.58 -12.60 0.29
CA TYR A 289 -11.96 -12.14 0.31
C TYR A 289 -12.02 -10.84 1.10
N THR A 290 -12.66 -9.83 0.53
CA THR A 290 -12.93 -8.56 1.23
C THR A 290 -14.43 -8.29 1.24
N GLY A 291 -14.97 -8.06 2.43
CA GLY A 291 -16.34 -7.59 2.64
C GLY A 291 -16.34 -6.14 3.11
N GLN A 292 -17.05 -5.26 2.41
CA GLN A 292 -17.21 -3.87 2.79
C GLN A 292 -18.65 -3.59 3.23
N LEU A 293 -18.82 -3.02 4.42
CA LEU A 293 -20.14 -2.66 4.94
C LEU A 293 -20.67 -1.41 4.24
N VAL A 294 -21.84 -1.53 3.62
CA VAL A 294 -22.53 -0.40 2.99
C VAL A 294 -23.92 -0.23 3.60
N SER A 295 -24.34 1.01 3.85
CA SER A 295 -25.68 1.31 4.34
C SER A 295 -26.53 1.87 3.21
N PHE A 296 -27.77 1.41 3.07
CA PHE A 296 -28.71 1.95 2.10
C PHE A 296 -29.90 2.63 2.76
N TYR A 297 -30.38 3.70 2.11
CA TYR A 297 -31.59 4.40 2.49
C TYR A 297 -32.71 3.97 1.56
N ASP A 298 -33.48 2.96 1.97
CA ASP A 298 -34.83 2.77 1.46
C ASP A 298 -35.78 3.62 2.33
N GLN A 299 -36.72 4.32 1.71
CA GLN A 299 -37.62 5.29 2.36
C GLN A 299 -38.46 4.67 3.50
N SER A 300 -38.45 3.34 3.63
CA SER A 300 -39.19 2.62 4.66
C SER A 300 -38.33 2.09 5.82
N ARG A 301 -37.05 1.71 5.62
CA ARG A 301 -36.16 1.18 6.67
C ARG A 301 -34.67 1.37 6.37
N PRO A 302 -33.85 1.81 7.36
CA PRO A 302 -32.40 1.72 7.25
C PRO A 302 -31.99 0.25 7.22
N SER A 303 -31.18 -0.11 6.24
CA SER A 303 -30.70 -1.47 6.04
C SER A 303 -29.20 -1.44 5.75
N PHE A 304 -28.54 -2.57 5.96
CA PHE A 304 -27.14 -2.76 5.60
C PHE A 304 -27.02 -3.83 4.51
N ASP A 305 -26.00 -3.68 3.68
CA ASP A 305 -25.55 -4.70 2.76
C ASP A 305 -24.03 -4.82 2.81
N ILE A 306 -23.48 -5.85 2.17
CA ILE A 306 -22.04 -6.09 2.12
C ILE A 306 -21.62 -6.17 0.65
N ASN A 307 -20.76 -5.26 0.23
CA ASN A 307 -20.08 -5.42 -1.05
C ASN A 307 -19.02 -6.51 -0.91
N HIS A 308 -18.91 -7.37 -1.92
CA HIS A 308 -18.01 -8.52 -1.91
C HIS A 308 -16.93 -8.37 -2.96
N SER A 309 -15.69 -8.65 -2.57
CA SER A 309 -14.55 -8.77 -3.49
C SER A 309 -13.81 -10.06 -3.23
N PHE A 310 -13.49 -10.78 -4.30
CA PHE A 310 -12.76 -12.04 -4.26
C PHE A 310 -11.49 -11.90 -5.09
N GLY A 311 -10.34 -12.17 -4.49
CA GLY A 311 -9.05 -12.17 -5.17
C GLY A 311 -8.45 -13.57 -5.20
N LEU A 312 -7.87 -13.93 -6.34
CA LEU A 312 -7.10 -15.15 -6.53
C LEU A 312 -5.75 -14.76 -7.14
N GLU A 313 -4.67 -15.12 -6.46
CA GLU A 313 -3.31 -14.94 -6.95
C GLU A 313 -2.68 -16.32 -7.15
N TYR A 314 -2.25 -16.63 -8.37
CA TYR A 314 -1.65 -17.92 -8.71
C TYR A 314 -0.32 -17.75 -9.45
N ARG A 315 0.71 -18.44 -8.94
CA ARG A 315 2.05 -18.48 -9.52
C ARG A 315 2.24 -19.75 -10.35
N PHE A 316 2.27 -19.60 -11.68
CA PHE A 316 2.51 -20.73 -12.60
C PHE A 316 4.00 -21.13 -12.65
N LEU A 317 4.91 -20.15 -12.52
CA LEU A 317 6.37 -20.29 -12.56
C LEU A 317 7.01 -19.22 -11.66
N ARG A 318 8.33 -19.32 -11.37
CA ARG A 318 9.06 -18.32 -10.55
C ARG A 318 8.92 -16.87 -11.04
N ASN A 319 8.54 -16.68 -12.30
CA ASN A 319 8.45 -15.40 -12.99
C ASN A 319 7.05 -15.08 -13.56
N ILE A 320 6.02 -15.91 -13.38
CA ILE A 320 4.66 -15.65 -13.88
C ILE A 320 3.66 -15.62 -12.73
N LEU A 321 2.95 -14.50 -12.58
CA LEU A 321 1.86 -14.31 -11.63
C LEU A 321 0.57 -14.01 -12.38
N LEU A 322 -0.47 -14.80 -12.12
CA LEU A 322 -1.83 -14.54 -12.56
C LEU A 322 -2.63 -14.02 -11.35
N GLU A 323 -3.32 -12.91 -11.55
CA GLU A 323 -4.22 -12.34 -10.56
C GLU A 323 -5.61 -12.21 -11.17
N ILE A 324 -6.61 -12.68 -10.44
CA ILE A 324 -8.02 -12.56 -10.80
C ILE A 324 -8.71 -11.89 -9.62
N GLU A 325 -9.40 -10.78 -9.87
CA GLU A 325 -10.22 -10.09 -8.89
C GLU A 325 -11.66 -10.06 -9.43
N TYR A 326 -12.59 -10.52 -8.60
CA TYR A 326 -14.02 -10.44 -8.86
C TYR A 326 -14.66 -9.53 -7.82
N ASP A 327 -15.14 -8.39 -8.28
CA ASP A 327 -15.85 -7.40 -7.50
C ASP A 327 -17.35 -7.53 -7.79
N ARG A 328 -18.13 -7.94 -6.79
CA ARG A 328 -19.59 -7.95 -6.88
C ARG A 328 -20.17 -6.79 -6.11
N GLU A 329 -20.75 -5.85 -6.84
CA GLU A 329 -21.53 -4.76 -6.28
C GLU A 329 -22.99 -5.16 -6.16
N LEU A 330 -23.59 -4.97 -4.98
CA LEU A 330 -25.01 -5.24 -4.78
C LEU A 330 -25.90 -4.04 -5.20
N MET A 331 -25.39 -3.11 -6.01
CA MET A 331 -26.11 -1.93 -6.52
C MET A 331 -27.19 -2.25 -7.59
N GLY A 332 -27.99 -3.30 -7.37
CA GLY A 332 -29.09 -3.68 -8.26
C GLY A 332 -30.32 -2.76 -8.24
N TYR A 333 -30.34 -1.63 -7.52
CA TYR A 333 -31.56 -0.84 -7.33
C TYR A 333 -31.55 0.60 -7.85
N TYR A 334 -30.41 1.16 -8.25
CA TYR A 334 -30.41 2.40 -9.03
C TYR A 334 -30.36 2.08 -10.52
N LYS A 335 -31.51 2.23 -11.20
CA LYS A 335 -31.60 2.32 -12.66
C LYS A 335 -30.82 3.54 -13.16
N ILE A 336 -29.50 3.47 -13.14
CA ILE A 336 -28.66 4.38 -13.91
C ILE A 336 -28.76 3.88 -15.34
N GLN A 337 -29.27 4.72 -16.25
CA GLN A 337 -29.61 4.39 -17.64
C GLN A 337 -28.42 3.91 -18.51
N ASN A 338 -27.21 3.78 -17.97
CA ASN A 338 -26.02 3.33 -18.69
C ASN A 338 -25.57 1.94 -18.22
N GLN A 339 -26.16 0.91 -18.80
CA GLN A 339 -25.75 -0.49 -18.63
C GLN A 339 -24.29 -0.80 -19.06
N LYS A 340 -23.58 0.16 -19.67
CA LYS A 340 -22.15 0.01 -20.03
C LYS A 340 -21.18 0.23 -18.86
N GLN A 341 -21.63 0.75 -17.71
CA GLN A 341 -20.78 1.05 -16.55
C GLN A 341 -20.54 -0.14 -15.60
N TYR A 342 -21.31 -1.22 -15.72
CA TYR A 342 -21.22 -2.42 -14.86
C TYR A 342 -20.33 -3.53 -15.45
N LEU A 343 -19.37 -3.20 -16.31
CA LEU A 343 -18.58 -4.20 -17.06
C LEU A 343 -17.22 -4.54 -16.42
N GLU A 344 -16.90 -4.01 -15.24
CA GLU A 344 -15.62 -4.26 -14.56
C GLU A 344 -15.75 -5.14 -13.31
N ASP A 345 -16.77 -6.00 -13.24
CA ASP A 345 -16.92 -6.96 -12.14
C ASP A 345 -15.75 -7.95 -12.08
N ILE A 346 -15.05 -8.18 -13.19
CA ILE A 346 -13.92 -9.11 -13.27
C ILE A 346 -12.69 -8.37 -13.79
N LYS A 347 -11.60 -8.37 -13.02
CA LYS A 347 -10.27 -7.91 -13.42
C LYS A 347 -9.33 -9.10 -13.48
N ILE A 348 -8.70 -9.31 -14.63
CA ILE A 348 -7.67 -10.34 -14.82
C ILE A 348 -6.36 -9.63 -15.14
N ARG A 349 -5.30 -9.94 -14.40
CA ARG A 349 -3.96 -9.42 -14.64
C ARG A 349 -2.96 -10.57 -14.76
N LEU A 350 -2.17 -10.53 -15.83
CA LEU A 350 -1.05 -11.45 -16.02
C LEU A 350 0.24 -10.64 -15.93
N ARG A 351 1.10 -11.01 -14.99
CA ARG A 351 2.38 -10.34 -14.75
C ARG A 351 3.52 -11.33 -15.02
N HIS A 352 4.50 -10.88 -15.78
CA HIS A 352 5.69 -11.66 -16.12
C HIS A 352 6.95 -10.85 -15.81
N SER A 353 7.81 -11.42 -14.98
CA SER A 353 9.12 -10.84 -14.64
C SER A 353 10.15 -11.33 -15.67
N PHE A 354 10.64 -10.41 -16.52
CA PHE A 354 11.72 -10.73 -17.46
C PHE A 354 13.06 -10.75 -16.74
N THR A 355 13.77 -11.87 -16.81
CA THR A 355 15.21 -11.96 -16.50
C THR A 355 15.99 -11.69 -17.77
N PHE A 356 16.79 -10.62 -17.79
CA PHE A 356 17.77 -10.38 -18.85
C PHE A 356 19.17 -10.77 -18.36
#